data_AF-A0A1M3LSA3-F1
#
_entry.id   AF-A0A1M3LSA3-F1
#
_cell.length_a   1.000
_cell.length_b   1.000
_cell.length_c   1.000
_cell.angle_alpha   90.00
_cell.angle_beta   90.00
_cell.angle_gamma   90.00
#
_symmetry.space_group_name_H-M   'P 1'
#
loop_
_entity.id
_entity.type
_entity.pdbx_description
1 polymer ?
#
loop_
_entity_poly.entity_id
_entity_poly.type
_entity_poly.pdbx_seq_one_letter_code
_entity_poly.pdbx_strand_id
1 'polypeptide(L)' 'MDAWVLVVIPVAAVWTAAIVFALATVARERSLSTTERRIWIGAVLVAPLPAALVWFALGPHPFGLRVGRDPL' A
#
# COMPACT_ATOMS: atom_id res chain seq x y z
N MET A 1 19.23 -12.30 12.47
CA MET A 1 18.05 -11.58 11.96
C MET A 1 16.84 -12.25 12.57
N ASP A 2 15.95 -11.48 13.17
CA ASP A 2 14.68 -11.97 13.70
C ASP A 2 13.82 -12.56 12.56
N ALA A 3 13.04 -13.59 12.88
CA ALA A 3 12.20 -14.29 11.90
C ALA A 3 11.21 -13.34 11.20
N TRP A 4 10.82 -12.26 11.89
CA TRP A 4 9.96 -11.23 11.32
C TRP A 4 10.65 -10.45 10.19
N VAL A 5 11.88 -10.00 10.40
CA VAL A 5 12.65 -9.31 9.35
C VAL A 5 12.85 -10.18 8.11
N LEU A 6 13.02 -11.50 8.27
CA LEU A 6 13.14 -12.43 7.14
C LEU A 6 11.87 -12.50 6.28
N VAL A 7 10.71 -12.14 6.82
CA VAL A 7 9.44 -12.08 6.07
C VAL A 7 9.17 -10.66 5.55
N VAL A 8 9.40 -9.64 6.39
CA VAL A 8 9.09 -8.25 6.05
C VAL A 8 9.94 -7.76 4.87
N ILE A 9 11.24 -8.08 4.84
CA ILE A 9 12.12 -7.59 3.76
C ILE A 9 11.68 -8.11 2.39
N PRO A 10 11.50 -9.43 2.17
CA PRO A 10 11.03 -9.94 0.88
C PRO A 10 9.65 -9.39 0.49
N VAL A 11 8.72 -9.29 1.44
CA VAL A 11 7.37 -8.77 1.17
C VAL A 11 7.45 -7.31 0.71
N ALA A 12 8.22 -6.47 1.42
CA ALA A 12 8.42 -5.07 1.04
C ALA A 12 9.10 -4.94 -0.33
N ALA A 13 10.09 -5.79 -0.63
CA ALA A 13 10.77 -5.81 -1.92
C ALA A 13 9.83 -6.18 -3.07
N VAL A 14 9.04 -7.25 -2.91
CA VAL A 14 8.06 -7.69 -3.92
C VAL A 14 6.99 -6.63 -4.14
N TRP A 15 6.48 -6.03 -3.06
CA TRP A 15 5.48 -4.97 -3.14
C TRP A 15 6.02 -3.73 -3.87
N THR A 16 7.25 -3.32 -3.56
CA THR A 16 7.92 -2.21 -4.25
C THR A 16 8.13 -2.54 -5.73
N ALA A 17 8.59 -3.75 -6.05
CA ALA A 17 8.77 -4.20 -7.43
C ALA A 17 7.45 -4.21 -8.21
N ALA A 18 6.33 -4.59 -7.59
CA ALA A 18 5.02 -4.58 -8.21
C ALA A 18 4.57 -3.16 -8.58
N ILE A 19 4.80 -2.16 -7.71
CA ILE A 19 4.50 -0.76 -8.01
C ILE A 19 5.35 -0.24 -9.17
N VAL A 20 6.67 -0.49 -9.11
CA VAL A 20 7.59 -0.08 -10.19
C VAL A 20 7.20 -0.74 -11.51
N PHE A 21 6.84 -2.02 -11.50
CA PHE A 21 6.36 -2.74 -12.67
C PHE A 21 5.07 -2.15 -13.23
N ALA A 22 4.09 -1.82 -12.38
CA ALA A 22 2.85 -1.18 -12.79
C ALA A 22 3.11 0.19 -13.43
N LEU A 23 3.95 1.03 -12.80
CA LEU A 23 4.35 2.32 -13.35
C LEU A 23 5.08 2.19 -14.69
N ALA A 24 6.00 1.23 -14.80
CA ALA A 24 6.71 0.96 -16.05
C ALA A 24 5.77 0.49 -17.16
N THR A 25 4.76 -0.32 -16.82
CA THR A 25 3.75 -0.81 -17.76
C THR A 25 2.92 0.36 -18.30
N VAL A 26 2.38 1.21 -17.42
CA VAL A 26 1.63 2.42 -17.80
C VAL A 26 2.50 3.39 -18.63
N ALA A 27 3.78 3.56 -18.26
CA ALA A 27 4.68 4.44 -18.97
C ALA A 27 5.07 3.92 -20.38
N ARG A 28 5.04 2.60 -20.60
CA ARG A 28 5.37 1.98 -21.89
C ARG A 28 4.15 1.80 -22.80
N GLU A 29 2.95 1.89 -22.26
CA GLU A 29 1.71 1.69 -23.02
C GLU A 29 1.46 2.80 -24.04
N ARG A 30 1.53 2.46 -25.32
CA ARG A 30 1.47 3.44 -26.43
C ARG A 30 0.05 3.87 -26.79
N SER A 31 -0.95 3.11 -26.36
CA SER A 31 -2.36 3.43 -26.62
C SER A 31 -2.92 4.52 -25.71
N LEU A 32 -2.28 4.81 -24.57
CA LEU A 32 -2.73 5.82 -23.63
C LEU A 32 -2.40 7.24 -24.11
N SER A 33 -3.39 8.12 -24.02
CA SER A 33 -3.16 9.56 -24.14
C SER A 33 -2.29 10.10 -22.99
N THR A 34 -1.69 11.28 -23.15
CA THR A 34 -0.87 11.90 -22.10
C THR A 34 -1.62 12.12 -20.80
N THR A 35 -2.90 12.54 -20.88
CA THR A 35 -3.74 12.77 -19.70
C THR A 35 -4.09 11.47 -19.00
N GLU A 36 -4.52 10.47 -19.76
CA GLU A 36 -4.89 9.15 -19.23
C GLU A 36 -3.70 8.48 -18.53
N ARG A 37 -2.51 8.57 -19.13
CA ARG A 37 -1.28 8.09 -18.51
C ARG A 37 -0.99 8.75 -17.16
N ARG A 38 -1.17 10.07 -17.06
CA ARG A 38 -0.97 10.81 -15.80
C ARG A 38 -1.97 10.36 -14.74
N ILE A 39 -3.23 10.16 -15.12
CA ILE A 39 -4.28 9.64 -14.23
C ILE A 39 -3.89 8.26 -13.72
N TRP A 40 -3.47 7.34 -14.59
CA TRP A 40 -3.05 6.00 -14.18
C TRP A 40 -1.82 5.99 -13.27
N ILE A 41 -0.81 6.81 -13.57
CA ILE A 41 0.35 6.97 -12.69
C ILE A 41 -0.11 7.45 -11.29
N GLY A 42 -0.97 8.48 -11.25
CA GLY A 42 -1.53 8.97 -10.00
C GLY A 42 -2.32 7.89 -9.24
N ALA A 43 -3.15 7.12 -9.95
CA ALA A 43 -3.93 6.03 -9.37
C ALA A 43 -3.05 4.94 -8.77
N VAL A 44 -1.98 4.51 -9.45
CA VAL A 44 -1.03 3.52 -8.95
C VAL A 44 -0.32 4.01 -7.68
N LEU A 45 0.06 5.28 -7.63
CA LEU A 45 0.72 5.88 -6.45
C LEU A 45 -0.23 6.03 -5.26
N VAL A 46 -1.52 6.27 -5.50
CA VAL A 46 -2.55 6.46 -4.47
C VAL A 46 -3.17 5.13 -4.01
N ALA A 47 -3.10 4.07 -4.83
CA ALA A 47 -3.65 2.75 -4.51
C ALA A 47 -3.24 2.15 -3.15
N PRO A 48 -2.03 2.42 -2.60
CA PRO A 48 -1.68 2.00 -1.24
C PRO A 48 -2.46 2.71 -0.12
N LEU A 49 -2.94 3.94 -0.35
CA LEU A 49 -3.53 4.78 0.70
C LEU A 49 -4.81 4.17 1.28
N PRO A 50 -5.78 3.65 0.50
CA PRO A 50 -6.93 2.96 1.06
C PRO A 50 -6.55 1.78 1.95
N ALA A 51 -5.56 0.98 1.57
CA ALA A 51 -5.09 -0.14 2.40
C ALA A 51 -4.47 0.35 3.71
N ALA A 52 -3.68 1.41 3.66
CA ALA A 52 -3.11 2.05 4.85
C ALA A 52 -4.20 2.66 5.76
N LEU A 53 -5.22 3.29 5.18
CA LEU A 53 -6.36 3.85 5.92
C LEU A 53 -7.19 2.76 6.60
N VAL A 54 -7.47 1.65 5.89
CA VAL A 54 -8.15 0.48 6.46
C VAL A 54 -7.33 -0.11 7.60
N TRP A 55 -6.02 -0.27 7.41
CA TRP A 55 -5.14 -0.76 8.48
C TRP A 55 -5.10 0.22 9.67
N PHE A 56 -5.09 1.53 9.43
CA PHE A 56 -5.11 2.51 10.50
C PHE A 56 -6.42 2.48 11.29
N ALA A 57 -7.56 2.39 10.60
CA ALA A 57 -8.89 2.43 11.22
C ALA A 57 -9.31 1.09 11.86
N LEU A 58 -8.95 -0.04 11.26
CA LEU A 58 -9.43 -1.38 11.63
C LEU A 58 -8.31 -2.33 12.06
N GLY A 59 -7.05 -1.93 11.92
CA GLY A 59 -5.91 -2.76 12.31
C GLY A 59 -5.75 -2.87 13.83
N PRO A 60 -4.84 -3.74 14.28
CA PRO A 60 -4.54 -3.88 15.69
C PRO A 60 -4.02 -2.55 16.25
N HIS A 61 -4.76 -1.93 17.18
CA HIS A 61 -4.36 -0.65 17.78
C HIS A 61 -3.30 -0.92 18.85
N PRO A 62 -2.01 -0.56 18.64
CA PRO A 62 -0.95 -0.84 19.62
C PRO A 62 -1.11 -0.01 20.90
N PHE A 63 -1.89 1.08 20.87
CA PHE A 63 -2.09 2.00 22.00
C PHE A 63 -3.24 1.63 22.93
N GLY A 64 -3.91 0.49 22.74
CA GLY A 64 -4.90 0.00 23.72
C GLY A 64 -6.13 0.89 23.94
N LEU A 65 -6.38 1.90 23.10
CA LEU A 65 -7.60 2.71 23.10
C LEU A 65 -8.78 1.88 22.60
N ARG A 66 -9.21 0.93 23.42
CA ARG A 66 -10.52 0.32 23.31
C ARG A 66 -11.51 1.37 23.78
N VAL A 67 -12.19 2.05 22.86
CA VAL A 67 -13.45 2.71 23.18
C VAL A 67 -14.36 1.64 23.79
N GLY A 68 -14.65 1.75 25.09
CA GLY A 68 -15.63 0.89 25.77
C GLY A 68 -15.11 -0.33 26.53
N ARG A 69 -14.02 -0.22 27.30
CA ARG A 69 -13.88 -1.08 28.49
C ARG A 69 -14.12 -0.26 29.75
N ASP A 70 -15.38 -0.02 30.05
CA ASP A 70 -15.79 0.20 31.42
C ASP A 70 -15.61 -1.13 32.16
N PRO A 71 -14.84 -1.17 33.27
CA PRO A 71 -14.91 -2.30 34.18
C PRO A 71 -16.27 -2.22 34.90
N LEU A 72 -17.16 -3.16 34.57
CA LEU A 72 -18.23 -3.59 35.48
C LEU A 72 -17.69 -4.70 36.37
#